data_AF-B6DQN0-F1
#
_entry.id   AF-B6DQN0-F1
#
_cell.length_a   1.000
_cell.length_b   1.000
_cell.length_c   1.000
_cell.angle_alpha   90.00
_cell.angle_beta   90.00
_cell.angle_gamma   90.00
#
_symmetry.space_group_name_H-M   'P 1'
#
loop_
_entity.id
_entity.type
_entity.pdbx_description
1 polymer ?
#
loop_
_entity_poly.entity_id
_entity_poly.type
_entity_poly.pdbx_seq_one_letter_code
_entity_poly.pdbx_strand_id
1 'polypeptide(L)'
;MPAREPWAAHRARGSAGHRAGHEGRQRDLLLAALGMKLGARKASVTIWQPLKLFAYSQLTSLVRRATLKENEHVPKYEKVHNFKVHTFRGPHWCEYCANFMWGLIAQGVKCADCGLNVHKQCSKMVPNDCKPDLKHVKKVYSCDLTTLVKAHFTKRPMVVDMCIREIESRGLNSEGLYRVSGFSDLIEDVKMAFDRDGEKADISVNMYEDINIITGALKLYFRDLPIPLITYDAYPKFIESAKTTD
;
A
#
# COMPACT_ATOMS: atom_id res chain seq x y z
N MET A 1 45.80 11.12 -52.00
CA MET A 1 45.61 9.91 -52.83
C MET A 1 44.76 8.89 -52.03
N PRO A 2 43.88 8.10 -52.67
CA PRO A 2 42.48 7.82 -52.23
C PRO A 2 42.26 6.32 -51.88
N ALA A 3 41.06 5.70 -51.75
CA ALA A 3 39.67 5.95 -52.19
C ALA A 3 38.64 5.18 -51.30
N ARG A 4 37.31 5.06 -51.54
CA ARG A 4 36.46 5.44 -52.69
C ARG A 4 34.99 5.80 -52.32
N GLU A 5 34.35 6.36 -53.33
CA GLU A 5 32.97 6.81 -53.61
C GLU A 5 31.83 5.73 -53.72
N PRO A 6 30.55 6.08 -54.06
CA PRO A 6 29.37 5.64 -53.30
C PRO A 6 28.28 4.93 -54.14
N TRP A 7 27.06 4.80 -53.57
CA TRP A 7 25.83 4.58 -54.35
C TRP A 7 24.66 5.47 -53.93
N ALA A 8 23.97 6.02 -54.95
CA ALA A 8 22.66 6.66 -54.87
C ALA A 8 21.88 6.40 -56.16
N ALA A 9 20.58 6.07 -56.05
CA ALA A 9 19.58 6.07 -57.11
C ALA A 9 18.18 6.10 -56.43
N HIS A 10 17.41 7.20 -56.50
CA HIS A 10 16.49 7.61 -57.58
C HIS A 10 15.13 6.85 -57.60
N ARG A 11 13.97 7.43 -58.00
CA ARG A 11 13.43 8.83 -58.04
C ARG A 11 12.01 8.78 -58.65
N ALA A 12 10.96 9.30 -57.97
CA ALA A 12 9.71 9.91 -58.51
C ALA A 12 8.71 10.10 -57.34
N ARG A 13 8.00 11.20 -57.03
CA ARG A 13 7.38 12.38 -57.70
C ARG A 13 5.98 12.18 -58.32
N GLY A 14 5.00 12.94 -57.79
CA GLY A 14 3.68 13.24 -58.34
C GLY A 14 2.52 12.68 -57.49
N SER A 15 1.39 13.37 -57.25
CA SER A 15 1.08 14.81 -57.38
C SER A 15 -0.15 15.16 -56.50
N ALA A 16 -0.58 16.42 -56.47
CA ALA A 16 -1.58 16.98 -55.53
C ALA A 16 -3.05 16.57 -55.78
N GLY A 17 -3.89 16.71 -54.73
CA GLY A 17 -5.36 16.61 -54.81
C GLY A 17 -6.07 17.22 -53.59
N HIS A 18 -6.71 18.40 -53.75
CA HIS A 18 -7.55 19.04 -52.72
C HIS A 18 -8.96 18.43 -52.66
N ARG A 19 -9.62 18.45 -51.47
CA ARG A 19 -10.83 19.26 -51.14
C ARG A 19 -11.59 18.71 -49.91
N ALA A 20 -12.24 19.65 -49.19
CA ALA A 20 -13.45 19.59 -48.32
C ALA A 20 -13.97 18.24 -47.76
N GLY A 21 -14.55 18.15 -46.56
CA GLY A 21 -15.14 19.18 -45.68
C GLY A 21 -16.58 18.78 -45.29
N HIS A 22 -17.17 19.47 -44.29
CA HIS A 22 -18.59 19.39 -43.87
C HIS A 22 -19.03 18.28 -42.89
N GLU A 23 -18.72 18.56 -41.62
CA GLU A 23 -19.60 18.50 -40.43
C GLU A 23 -21.13 18.25 -40.63
N GLY A 24 -21.80 17.68 -39.63
CA GLY A 24 -23.22 17.99 -39.35
C GLY A 24 -24.31 17.34 -40.20
N ARG A 25 -24.82 16.19 -39.73
CA ARG A 25 -26.24 15.80 -39.84
C ARG A 25 -26.56 14.89 -38.64
N GLN A 26 -27.10 15.43 -37.55
CA GLN A 26 -28.56 15.55 -37.32
C GLN A 26 -29.19 14.15 -37.40
N ARG A 27 -29.55 13.53 -36.26
CA ARG A 27 -30.88 13.64 -35.62
C ARG A 27 -32.03 13.47 -36.62
N ASP A 28 -33.08 12.76 -36.19
CA ASP A 28 -34.32 12.52 -36.94
C ASP A 28 -34.30 11.34 -37.94
N LEU A 29 -33.96 10.15 -37.43
CA LEU A 29 -34.57 8.89 -37.88
C LEU A 29 -35.55 8.40 -36.79
N LEU A 30 -36.65 9.14 -36.69
CA LEU A 30 -37.79 8.84 -35.83
C LEU A 30 -38.73 7.81 -36.48
N LEU A 31 -39.30 6.94 -35.65
CA LEU A 31 -40.68 6.44 -35.74
C LEU A 31 -41.10 5.63 -37.00
N ALA A 32 -40.58 4.41 -37.11
CA ALA A 32 -41.34 3.23 -37.54
C ALA A 32 -40.70 1.97 -36.91
N ALA A 33 -41.39 1.03 -36.25
CA ALA A 33 -42.83 0.76 -36.21
C ALA A 33 -43.41 0.76 -34.79
N LEU A 34 -44.66 1.20 -34.68
CA LEU A 34 -45.39 1.42 -33.43
C LEU A 34 -46.14 0.15 -32.97
N GLY A 35 -45.69 -0.47 -31.88
CA GLY A 35 -46.45 -1.47 -31.12
C GLY A 35 -47.45 -0.84 -30.16
N MET A 36 -48.33 0.05 -30.65
CA MET A 36 -49.28 0.78 -29.78
C MET A 36 -50.49 -0.07 -29.40
N LYS A 37 -50.90 0.00 -28.12
CA LYS A 37 -52.31 0.08 -27.77
C LYS A 37 -52.54 0.99 -26.58
N LEU A 38 -53.47 1.93 -26.75
CA LEU A 38 -53.85 2.91 -25.73
C LEU A 38 -54.82 2.30 -24.70
N GLY A 39 -54.79 2.82 -23.47
CA GLY A 39 -55.77 2.54 -22.43
C GLY A 39 -55.67 3.58 -21.31
N ALA A 40 -56.52 4.60 -21.34
CA ALA A 40 -56.45 5.73 -20.42
C ALA A 40 -57.29 5.50 -19.15
N ARG A 41 -56.85 6.04 -17.99
CA ARG A 41 -57.56 7.10 -17.22
C ARG A 41 -56.88 7.41 -15.87
N LYS A 42 -57.29 8.56 -15.32
CA LYS A 42 -56.83 9.21 -14.08
C LYS A 42 -57.12 8.35 -12.84
N ALA A 43 -56.25 8.40 -11.83
CA ALA A 43 -56.64 8.60 -10.42
C ALA A 43 -55.41 8.96 -9.56
N SER A 44 -55.66 9.63 -8.44
CA SER A 44 -54.69 9.92 -7.38
C SER A 44 -54.85 8.90 -6.24
N VAL A 45 -53.98 9.00 -5.23
CA VAL A 45 -54.16 8.50 -3.84
C VAL A 45 -53.76 7.04 -3.53
N THR A 46 -53.02 6.92 -2.40
CA THR A 46 -52.88 5.78 -1.45
C THR A 46 -52.00 4.53 -1.71
N ILE A 47 -51.07 4.34 -0.75
CA ILE A 47 -50.89 3.14 0.13
C ILE A 47 -50.03 1.93 -0.34
N TRP A 48 -48.99 1.70 0.47
CA TRP A 48 -48.34 0.43 0.87
C TRP A 48 -47.41 -0.35 -0.09
N GLN A 49 -46.14 -0.42 0.35
CA GLN A 49 -45.35 -1.67 0.38
C GLN A 49 -45.96 -2.65 1.43
N PRO A 50 -45.64 -3.96 1.48
CA PRO A 50 -44.39 -4.61 1.04
C PRO A 50 -44.55 -6.02 0.38
N LEU A 51 -43.45 -6.78 0.34
CA LEU A 51 -43.37 -8.24 0.12
C LEU A 51 -43.75 -8.79 -1.28
N LYS A 52 -42.81 -8.64 -2.23
CA LYS A 52 -42.51 -9.69 -3.22
C LYS A 52 -41.00 -10.00 -3.27
N LEU A 53 -40.53 -10.67 -2.21
CA LEU A 53 -39.48 -11.68 -2.40
C LEU A 53 -40.09 -12.85 -3.19
N PHE A 54 -39.26 -13.62 -3.90
CA PHE A 54 -39.64 -14.74 -4.77
C PHE A 54 -40.42 -14.37 -6.06
N ALA A 55 -39.72 -13.71 -6.99
CA ALA A 55 -39.50 -14.27 -8.34
C ALA A 55 -38.67 -13.31 -9.21
N TYR A 56 -37.37 -13.57 -9.38
CA TYR A 56 -36.72 -13.53 -10.70
C TYR A 56 -35.34 -14.20 -10.64
N SER A 57 -35.28 -15.48 -11.00
CA SER A 57 -34.09 -16.32 -10.98
C SER A 57 -33.14 -16.11 -12.18
N GLN A 58 -33.09 -14.90 -12.75
CA GLN A 58 -32.26 -14.58 -13.93
C GLN A 58 -31.68 -13.15 -13.88
N LEU A 59 -30.86 -12.86 -12.87
CA LEU A 59 -29.91 -11.74 -12.93
C LEU A 59 -28.64 -12.20 -13.64
N THR A 60 -28.43 -11.68 -14.86
CA THR A 60 -27.29 -12.05 -15.72
C THR A 60 -25.95 -11.72 -15.07
N SER A 61 -24.95 -12.57 -15.34
CA SER A 61 -23.59 -12.47 -14.77
C SER A 61 -22.86 -11.15 -15.05
N LEU A 62 -23.32 -10.35 -16.02
CA LEU A 62 -22.84 -8.99 -16.26
C LEU A 62 -23.17 -8.03 -15.10
N VAL A 63 -24.34 -8.13 -14.48
CA VAL A 63 -24.77 -7.18 -13.43
C VAL A 63 -23.97 -7.38 -12.14
N ARG A 64 -23.58 -8.63 -11.82
CA ARG A 64 -22.67 -8.93 -10.70
C ARG A 64 -21.25 -8.39 -10.90
N ARG A 65 -20.81 -8.18 -12.14
CA ARG A 65 -19.49 -7.60 -12.46
C ARG A 65 -19.48 -6.06 -12.44
N ALA A 66 -20.64 -5.42 -12.59
CA ALA A 66 -20.75 -3.96 -12.63
C ALA A 66 -20.74 -3.28 -11.24
N THR A 67 -20.96 -4.03 -10.15
CA THR A 67 -21.02 -3.49 -8.78
C THR A 67 -19.83 -3.87 -7.90
N LEU A 68 -18.80 -4.52 -8.46
CA LEU A 68 -17.45 -4.56 -7.86
C LEU A 68 -16.59 -3.48 -8.50
N LYS A 69 -17.05 -2.22 -8.39
CA LYS A 69 -16.11 -1.11 -8.40
C LYS A 69 -15.43 -1.19 -7.04
N GLU A 70 -14.24 -1.78 -6.99
CA GLU A 70 -13.37 -1.77 -5.82
C GLU A 70 -13.03 -0.32 -5.49
N ASN A 71 -13.92 0.31 -4.73
CA ASN A 71 -13.56 1.41 -3.85
C ASN A 71 -12.86 0.78 -2.64
N GLU A 72 -11.72 0.11 -2.89
CA GLU A 72 -10.70 -0.06 -1.87
C GLU A 72 -10.24 1.35 -1.52
N HIS A 73 -10.99 1.97 -0.60
CA HIS A 73 -10.56 3.14 0.13
C HIS A 73 -9.47 2.66 1.10
N VAL A 74 -8.33 2.23 0.54
CA VAL A 74 -7.08 2.06 1.27
C VAL A 74 -6.93 3.35 2.06
N PRO A 75 -6.98 3.30 3.40
CA PRO A 75 -6.90 4.51 4.19
C PRO A 75 -5.66 5.27 3.73
N LYS A 76 -5.79 6.54 3.31
CA LYS A 76 -4.61 7.34 2.97
C LYS A 76 -3.96 7.78 4.28
N TYR A 77 -3.30 6.83 4.94
CA TYR A 77 -2.52 7.11 6.13
C TYR A 77 -1.29 7.93 5.73
N GLU A 78 -1.36 9.20 6.10
CA GLU A 78 -0.29 10.18 6.04
C GLU A 78 0.92 9.63 6.80
N LYS A 79 2.11 9.70 6.20
CA LYS A 79 3.33 9.16 6.79
C LYS A 79 4.47 10.17 6.70
N VAL A 80 4.88 10.65 7.88
CA VAL A 80 6.03 11.52 8.05
C VAL A 80 7.32 10.84 7.56
N HIS A 81 8.23 11.62 6.96
CA HIS A 81 9.53 11.14 6.54
C HIS A 81 10.52 11.00 7.70
N ASN A 82 11.14 9.83 7.86
CA ASN A 82 12.23 9.57 8.82
C ASN A 82 13.56 10.19 8.35
N PHE A 83 13.67 11.52 8.36
CA PHE A 83 14.87 12.23 7.91
C PHE A 83 16.03 12.10 8.91
N LYS A 84 17.19 11.65 8.42
CA LYS A 84 18.44 11.56 9.19
C LYS A 84 19.53 12.37 8.48
N VAL A 85 20.41 13.02 9.24
CA VAL A 85 21.56 13.77 8.69
C VAL A 85 22.44 12.83 7.87
N HIS A 86 22.81 13.25 6.67
CA HIS A 86 23.53 12.40 5.72
C HIS A 86 24.69 13.15 5.06
N THR A 87 25.84 12.48 4.96
CA THR A 87 27.00 12.96 4.20
C THR A 87 26.97 12.35 2.81
N PHE A 88 26.74 13.19 1.81
CA PHE A 88 26.66 12.80 0.41
C PHE A 88 28.06 12.69 -0.21
N ARG A 89 28.30 11.61 -0.96
CA ARG A 89 29.57 11.37 -1.67
C ARG A 89 29.50 11.95 -3.08
N GLY A 90 30.10 13.12 -3.28
CA GLY A 90 30.06 13.85 -4.55
C GLY A 90 28.89 14.85 -4.64
N PRO A 91 28.76 15.59 -5.75
CA PRO A 91 27.77 16.65 -5.91
C PRO A 91 26.34 16.10 -5.88
N HIS A 92 25.49 16.66 -5.02
CA HIS A 92 24.07 16.27 -4.87
C HIS A 92 23.18 17.50 -4.80
N TRP A 93 21.93 17.36 -5.24
CA TRP A 93 20.90 18.40 -5.27
C TRP A 93 19.73 18.02 -4.37
N CYS A 94 19.07 19.02 -3.79
CA CYS A 94 17.90 18.84 -2.96
C CYS A 94 16.67 18.56 -3.84
N GLU A 95 16.00 17.44 -3.62
CA GLU A 95 14.85 17.00 -4.41
C GLU A 95 13.59 17.87 -4.20
N TYR A 96 13.56 18.71 -3.16
CA TYR A 96 12.46 19.64 -2.88
C TYR A 96 12.59 20.98 -3.61
N CYS A 97 13.77 21.63 -3.53
CA CYS A 97 13.98 22.97 -4.10
C CYS A 97 14.89 23.00 -5.34
N ALA A 98 15.30 21.82 -5.85
CA ALA A 98 16.22 21.62 -6.97
C ALA A 98 17.60 22.30 -6.86
N ASN A 99 17.93 22.92 -5.72
CA ASN A 99 19.21 23.60 -5.50
C ASN A 99 20.29 22.66 -4.96
N PHE A 100 21.55 23.00 -5.23
CA PHE A 100 22.72 22.22 -4.79
C PHE A 100 22.84 22.13 -3.26
N MET A 101 23.32 20.98 -2.76
CA MET A 101 23.59 20.77 -1.34
C MET A 101 25.06 21.04 -1.01
N TRP A 102 25.35 22.29 -0.61
CA TRP A 102 26.70 22.75 -0.30
C TRP A 102 27.31 22.06 0.95
N GLY A 103 28.62 21.81 0.91
CA GLY A 103 29.40 21.31 2.03
C GLY A 103 30.19 20.02 1.73
N LEU A 104 31.19 19.73 2.57
CA LEU A 104 31.99 18.50 2.48
C LEU A 104 31.38 17.33 3.27
N ILE A 105 30.65 17.63 4.34
CA ILE A 105 29.99 16.67 5.22
C ILE A 105 28.60 17.20 5.63
N ALA A 106 27.68 16.30 5.98
CA ALA A 106 26.35 16.63 6.51
C ALA A 106 25.56 17.68 5.68
N GLN A 107 25.69 17.65 4.35
CA GLN A 107 25.17 18.68 3.44
C GLN A 107 23.62 18.76 3.44
N GLY A 108 22.96 17.72 3.93
CA GLY A 108 21.51 17.64 4.02
C GLY A 108 21.06 16.48 4.89
N VAL A 109 19.79 16.11 4.70
CA VAL A 109 19.16 14.94 5.32
C VAL A 109 18.67 13.98 4.24
N LYS A 110 18.75 12.69 4.54
CA LYS A 110 18.18 11.61 3.74
C LYS A 110 17.08 10.93 4.54
N CYS A 111 15.93 10.70 3.93
CA CYS A 111 14.88 9.89 4.54
C CYS A 111 15.34 8.42 4.57
N ALA A 112 15.36 7.81 5.76
CA ALA A 112 15.78 6.43 5.95
C ALA A 112 14.86 5.40 5.28
N ASP A 113 13.61 5.78 4.99
CA ASP A 113 12.59 4.83 4.55
C ASP A 113 12.36 4.84 3.03
N CYS A 114 12.33 6.05 2.43
CA CYS A 114 12.10 6.24 0.98
C CYS A 114 13.35 6.70 0.22
N GLY A 115 14.41 7.11 0.92
CA GLY A 115 15.65 7.58 0.30
C GLY A 115 15.66 9.02 -0.20
N LEU A 116 14.57 9.78 -0.04
CA LEU A 116 14.45 11.21 -0.43
C LEU A 116 15.53 12.08 0.23
N ASN A 117 16.21 12.92 -0.56
CA ASN A 117 17.36 13.73 -0.17
C ASN A 117 17.04 15.23 -0.26
N VAL A 118 17.13 15.94 0.88
CA VAL A 118 16.78 17.37 0.95
C VAL A 118 17.67 18.14 1.92
N HIS A 119 17.73 19.47 1.79
CA HIS A 119 18.38 20.29 2.83
C HIS A 119 17.64 20.16 4.17
N LYS A 120 18.36 20.37 5.28
CA LYS A 120 17.81 20.36 6.66
C LYS A 120 16.66 21.36 6.92
N GLN A 121 16.56 22.42 6.11
CA GLN A 121 15.43 23.35 6.18
C GLN A 121 14.28 22.92 5.25
N CYS A 122 14.58 22.39 4.07
CA CYS A 122 13.60 21.83 3.15
C CYS A 122 12.82 20.65 3.77
N SER A 123 13.45 19.83 4.61
CA SER A 123 12.79 18.69 5.28
C SER A 123 11.61 19.06 6.17
N LYS A 124 11.45 20.34 6.54
CA LYS A 124 10.30 20.85 7.31
C LYS A 124 9.12 21.26 6.41
N MET A 125 9.35 21.36 5.11
CA MET A 125 8.37 21.78 4.09
C MET A 125 7.95 20.63 3.16
N VAL A 126 8.67 19.50 3.21
CA VAL A 126 8.29 18.27 2.51
C VAL A 126 6.98 17.72 3.10
N PRO A 127 5.95 17.43 2.28
CA PRO A 127 4.71 16.80 2.75
C PRO A 127 4.94 15.43 3.40
N ASN A 128 3.98 14.97 4.19
CA ASN A 128 4.03 13.65 4.83
C ASN A 128 3.49 12.55 3.91
N ASP A 129 3.90 12.51 2.65
CA ASP A 129 3.47 11.53 1.65
C ASP A 129 4.49 10.39 1.44
N CYS A 130 5.30 10.11 2.46
CA CYS A 130 6.39 9.14 2.41
C CYS A 130 5.93 7.75 1.89
N LYS A 131 6.58 7.32 0.80
CA LYS A 131 6.47 6.00 0.18
C LYS A 131 7.78 5.23 0.37
N PRO A 132 7.88 4.36 1.38
CA PRO A 132 9.06 3.52 1.61
C PRO A 132 9.42 2.65 0.41
N ASP A 133 10.72 2.42 0.20
CA ASP A 133 11.25 1.43 -0.75
C ASP A 133 11.98 0.33 0.04
N LEU A 134 11.67 -0.94 -0.25
CA LEU A 134 12.35 -2.13 0.27
C LEU A 134 13.88 -2.02 0.20
N LYS A 135 14.45 -1.34 -0.81
CA LYS A 135 15.90 -1.11 -0.91
C LYS A 135 16.52 -0.37 0.29
N HIS A 136 15.72 0.38 1.04
CA HIS A 136 16.15 1.16 2.20
C HIS A 136 15.76 0.50 3.53
N VAL A 137 14.76 -0.39 3.54
CA VAL A 137 14.30 -1.14 4.72
C VAL A 137 15.20 -2.36 4.93
N LYS A 138 16.25 -2.21 5.74
CA LYS A 138 17.29 -3.24 5.96
C LYS A 138 17.01 -4.26 7.07
N LYS A 139 15.93 -4.06 7.83
CA LYS A 139 15.57 -4.83 9.03
C LYS A 139 14.05 -4.85 9.16
N VAL A 140 13.55 -5.91 9.78
CA VAL A 140 12.13 -6.11 10.06
C VAL A 140 11.82 -5.68 11.50
N TYR A 141 12.66 -6.07 12.45
CA TYR A 141 12.61 -5.59 13.84
C TYR A 141 13.17 -4.17 13.93
N SER A 142 12.65 -3.40 14.89
CA SER A 142 12.94 -1.97 15.06
C SER A 142 12.66 -1.08 13.82
N CYS A 143 11.97 -1.61 12.81
CA CYS A 143 11.36 -0.80 11.77
C CYS A 143 10.04 -0.20 12.29
N ASP A 144 9.70 1.00 11.85
CA ASP A 144 8.36 1.56 12.10
C ASP A 144 7.30 0.69 11.41
N LEU A 145 6.23 0.37 12.13
CA LEU A 145 5.14 -0.49 11.67
C LEU A 145 4.55 0.02 10.34
N THR A 146 4.32 1.33 10.24
CA THR A 146 3.76 1.99 9.06
C THR A 146 4.71 1.88 7.86
N THR A 147 6.01 1.96 8.12
CA THR A 147 7.08 1.83 7.13
C THR A 147 7.14 0.43 6.54
N LEU A 148 7.20 -0.58 7.39
CA LEU A 148 7.32 -1.98 6.99
C LEU A 148 6.09 -2.42 6.17
N VAL A 149 4.88 -2.09 6.65
CA VAL A 149 3.62 -2.43 5.98
C VAL A 149 3.49 -1.74 4.61
N LYS A 150 3.86 -0.44 4.49
CA LYS A 150 3.93 0.23 3.17
C LYS A 150 4.95 -0.41 2.23
N ALA A 151 6.14 -0.74 2.73
CA ALA A 151 7.23 -1.27 1.90
C ALA A 151 6.91 -2.65 1.32
N HIS A 152 6.27 -3.52 2.10
CA HIS A 152 5.90 -4.88 1.68
C HIS A 152 4.53 -4.98 0.99
N PHE A 153 3.75 -3.89 0.92
CA PHE A 153 2.38 -3.88 0.39
C PHE A 153 1.42 -4.87 1.07
N THR A 154 1.64 -5.17 2.35
CA THR A 154 0.81 -6.08 3.15
C THR A 154 -0.24 -5.32 3.96
N LYS A 155 -1.11 -6.05 4.69
CA LYS A 155 -2.05 -5.46 5.67
C LYS A 155 -1.50 -5.47 7.10
N ARG A 156 -0.52 -6.34 7.38
CA ARG A 156 0.18 -6.52 8.66
C ARG A 156 1.63 -6.99 8.41
N PRO A 157 2.54 -6.88 9.38
CA PRO A 157 3.90 -7.42 9.27
C PRO A 157 3.91 -8.95 9.16
N MET A 158 4.82 -9.49 8.35
CA MET A 158 5.02 -10.94 8.22
C MET A 158 5.35 -11.61 9.55
N VAL A 159 6.08 -10.95 10.46
CA VAL A 159 6.38 -11.46 11.81
C VAL A 159 5.09 -11.77 12.57
N VAL A 160 4.09 -10.89 12.49
CA VAL A 160 2.82 -11.07 13.21
C VAL A 160 2.05 -12.24 12.61
N ASP A 161 1.86 -12.26 11.29
CA ASP A 161 1.10 -13.32 10.63
C ASP A 161 1.78 -14.70 10.71
N MET A 162 3.12 -14.76 10.65
CA MET A 162 3.88 -16.01 10.77
C MET A 162 3.91 -16.52 12.21
N CYS A 163 4.25 -15.69 13.19
CA CYS A 163 4.30 -16.13 14.59
C CYS A 163 2.91 -16.53 15.11
N ILE A 164 1.85 -15.77 14.81
CA ILE A 164 0.48 -16.14 15.20
C ILE A 164 0.08 -17.48 14.59
N ARG A 165 0.31 -17.69 13.29
CA ARG A 165 0.01 -18.96 12.62
C ARG A 165 0.73 -20.16 13.26
N GLU A 166 2.00 -20.00 13.64
CA GLU A 166 2.78 -21.05 14.31
C GLU A 166 2.27 -21.32 15.74
N ILE A 167 1.94 -20.25 16.49
CA ILE A 167 1.38 -20.34 17.85
C ILE A 167 -0.02 -20.96 17.84
N GLU A 168 -0.87 -20.63 16.88
CA GLU A 168 -2.20 -21.25 16.73
C GLU A 168 -2.10 -22.73 16.29
N SER A 169 -1.10 -23.08 15.48
CA SER A 169 -0.89 -24.44 14.97
C SER A 169 -0.49 -25.46 16.06
N ARG A 170 0.33 -25.06 17.04
CA ARG A 170 0.84 -25.99 18.09
C ARG A 170 0.84 -25.48 19.54
N GLY A 171 0.64 -24.18 19.75
CA GLY A 171 0.83 -23.52 21.05
C GLY A 171 -0.41 -23.41 21.93
N LEU A 172 -1.62 -23.53 21.38
CA LEU A 172 -2.87 -23.20 22.12
C LEU A 172 -3.13 -24.05 23.36
N ASN A 173 -2.57 -25.26 23.42
CA ASN A 173 -2.67 -26.17 24.57
C ASN A 173 -1.46 -26.07 25.53
N SER A 174 -0.51 -25.16 25.28
CA SER A 174 0.68 -24.97 26.12
C SER A 174 0.32 -24.20 27.39
N GLU A 175 0.68 -24.74 28.55
CA GLU A 175 0.41 -24.08 29.83
C GLU A 175 1.15 -22.74 29.93
N GLY A 176 0.42 -21.68 30.29
CA GLY A 176 1.01 -20.36 30.50
C GLY A 176 1.55 -19.71 29.22
N LEU A 177 0.98 -20.02 28.05
CA LEU A 177 1.28 -19.36 26.78
C LEU A 177 1.34 -17.82 26.95
N TYR A 178 2.34 -17.18 26.32
CA TYR A 178 2.73 -15.76 26.50
C TYR A 178 3.22 -15.35 27.91
N ARG A 179 2.83 -16.03 29.00
CA ARG A 179 3.32 -15.78 30.37
C ARG A 179 4.69 -16.42 30.60
N VAL A 180 4.87 -17.66 30.19
CA VAL A 180 6.17 -18.34 30.17
C VAL A 180 7.05 -17.70 29.09
N SER A 181 8.36 -17.72 29.30
CA SER A 181 9.36 -17.19 28.38
C SER A 181 10.31 -18.32 27.98
N GLY A 182 10.53 -18.48 26.68
CA GLY A 182 11.57 -19.37 26.16
C GLY A 182 12.97 -18.77 26.36
N PHE A 183 14.00 -19.50 25.92
CA PHE A 183 15.38 -19.04 26.02
C PHE A 183 15.63 -17.74 25.23
N SER A 184 16.19 -16.73 25.91
CA SER A 184 16.44 -15.39 25.34
C SER A 184 17.28 -15.43 24.08
N ASP A 185 18.31 -16.29 24.03
CA ASP A 185 19.23 -16.38 22.89
C ASP A 185 18.49 -16.86 21.64
N LEU A 186 17.65 -17.90 21.77
CA LEU A 186 16.82 -18.41 20.68
C LEU A 186 15.72 -17.42 20.25
N ILE A 187 15.26 -16.55 21.15
CA ILE A 187 14.32 -15.46 20.82
C ILE A 187 15.00 -14.40 19.94
N GLU A 188 16.24 -14.01 20.25
CA GLU A 188 17.03 -13.11 19.40
C GLU A 188 17.43 -13.80 18.07
N ASP A 189 17.69 -15.12 18.06
CA ASP A 189 17.93 -15.88 16.82
C ASP A 189 16.73 -15.84 15.87
N VAL A 190 15.49 -16.03 16.37
CA VAL A 190 14.26 -15.89 15.55
C VAL A 190 14.16 -14.47 14.97
N LYS A 191 14.45 -13.44 15.77
CA LYS A 191 14.50 -12.06 15.30
C LYS A 191 15.56 -11.85 14.22
N MET A 192 16.75 -12.42 14.37
CA MET A 192 17.80 -12.38 13.36
C MET A 192 17.41 -13.12 12.08
N ALA A 193 16.66 -14.22 12.17
CA ALA A 193 16.08 -14.90 11.01
C ALA A 193 15.08 -14.00 10.27
N PHE A 194 14.16 -13.33 10.97
CA PHE A 194 13.25 -12.36 10.33
C PHE A 194 13.98 -11.16 9.72
N ASP A 195 14.98 -10.59 10.41
CA ASP A 195 15.75 -9.44 9.91
C ASP A 195 16.55 -9.75 8.63
N ARG A 196 16.94 -11.02 8.42
CA ARG A 196 17.74 -11.48 7.27
C ARG A 196 16.88 -12.08 6.15
N ASP A 197 15.96 -12.97 6.50
CA ASP A 197 15.25 -13.85 5.57
C ASP A 197 13.78 -13.42 5.34
N GLY A 198 13.25 -12.53 6.18
CA GLY A 198 11.91 -11.95 6.04
C GLY A 198 10.80 -13.01 6.06
N GLU A 199 9.97 -13.03 5.02
CA GLU A 199 8.90 -14.03 4.84
C GLU A 199 9.42 -15.48 4.67
N LYS A 200 10.72 -15.67 4.44
CA LYS A 200 11.36 -16.98 4.29
C LYS A 200 12.02 -17.48 5.58
N ALA A 201 11.91 -16.75 6.70
CA ALA A 201 12.42 -17.19 7.98
C ALA A 201 11.76 -18.51 8.42
N ASP A 202 12.56 -19.53 8.71
CA ASP A 202 12.06 -20.79 9.27
C ASP A 202 11.84 -20.61 10.78
N ILE A 203 10.58 -20.71 11.20
CA ILE A 203 10.15 -20.69 12.61
C ILE A 203 9.44 -21.98 13.01
N SER A 204 9.60 -23.05 12.22
CA SER A 204 8.90 -24.31 12.40
C SER A 204 9.33 -25.05 13.68
N VAL A 205 8.50 -26.00 14.10
CA VAL A 205 8.79 -26.91 15.22
C VAL A 205 10.13 -27.64 15.12
N ASN A 206 10.65 -27.88 13.91
CA ASN A 206 11.94 -28.54 13.70
C ASN A 206 13.14 -27.63 14.03
N MET A 207 12.97 -26.31 13.90
CA MET A 207 14.01 -25.33 14.23
C MET A 207 13.86 -24.83 15.69
N TYR A 208 12.62 -24.66 16.16
CA TYR A 208 12.32 -24.16 17.51
C TYR A 208 11.23 -25.00 18.18
N GLU A 209 11.65 -26.03 18.92
CA GLU A 209 10.74 -26.97 19.61
C GLU A 209 9.86 -26.26 20.66
N ASP A 210 10.43 -25.37 21.47
CA ASP A 210 9.69 -24.60 22.49
C ASP A 210 8.91 -23.45 21.87
N ILE A 211 7.58 -23.51 21.96
CA ILE A 211 6.70 -22.45 21.45
C ILE A 211 6.84 -21.13 22.23
N ASN A 212 7.36 -21.16 23.45
CA ASN A 212 7.60 -19.94 24.22
C ASN A 212 8.71 -19.07 23.61
N ILE A 213 9.56 -19.63 22.75
CA ILE A 213 10.49 -18.88 21.89
C ILE A 213 9.70 -18.04 20.87
N ILE A 214 8.72 -18.63 20.17
CA ILE A 214 7.93 -17.93 19.15
C ILE A 214 7.02 -16.86 19.79
N THR A 215 6.40 -17.16 20.94
CA THR A 215 5.69 -16.11 21.70
C THR A 215 6.65 -15.02 22.20
N GLY A 216 7.88 -15.39 22.58
CA GLY A 216 8.97 -14.49 22.95
C GLY A 216 9.33 -13.52 21.83
N ALA A 217 9.57 -14.05 20.63
CA ALA A 217 9.88 -13.27 19.43
C ALA A 217 8.73 -12.33 19.04
N LEU A 218 7.48 -12.79 19.10
CA LEU A 218 6.32 -11.93 18.84
C LEU A 218 6.15 -10.82 19.89
N LYS A 219 6.36 -11.12 21.19
CA LYS A 219 6.40 -10.11 22.26
C LYS A 219 7.53 -9.10 22.03
N LEU A 220 8.71 -9.57 21.65
CA LEU A 220 9.88 -8.75 21.31
C LEU A 220 9.61 -7.84 20.11
N TYR A 221 8.93 -8.33 19.07
CA TYR A 221 8.60 -7.54 17.88
C TYR A 221 7.82 -6.27 18.23
N PHE A 222 6.75 -6.39 19.03
CA PHE A 222 5.96 -5.25 19.46
C PHE A 222 6.71 -4.31 20.43
N ARG A 223 7.65 -4.86 21.23
CA ARG A 223 8.49 -4.08 22.14
C ARG A 223 9.58 -3.27 21.42
N ASP A 224 10.11 -3.80 20.32
CA ASP A 224 11.17 -3.18 19.53
C ASP A 224 10.64 -2.10 18.56
N LEU A 225 9.33 -1.94 18.40
CA LEU A 225 8.73 -0.91 17.53
C LEU A 225 9.12 0.52 17.98
N PRO A 226 9.59 1.40 17.07
CA PRO A 226 9.92 2.80 17.40
C PRO A 226 8.73 3.62 17.90
N ILE A 227 7.51 3.25 17.50
CA ILE A 227 6.25 3.78 18.00
C ILE A 227 5.45 2.57 18.51
N PRO A 228 5.01 2.54 19.78
CA PRO A 228 4.24 1.42 20.30
C PRO A 228 2.94 1.20 19.53
N LEU A 229 2.46 -0.05 19.50
CA LEU A 229 1.25 -0.45 18.76
C LEU A 229 0.01 0.36 19.17
N ILE A 230 -0.12 0.68 20.45
CA ILE A 230 -0.98 1.77 20.94
C ILE A 230 -0.12 3.03 20.93
N THR A 231 -0.36 3.91 19.96
CA THR A 231 0.48 5.11 19.74
C THR A 231 0.37 6.10 20.89
N TYR A 232 1.39 6.95 21.06
CA TYR A 232 1.41 8.00 22.09
C TYR A 232 0.21 8.96 22.01
N ASP A 233 -0.27 9.28 20.80
CA ASP A 233 -1.44 10.15 20.58
C ASP A 233 -2.77 9.48 20.96
N ALA A 234 -2.83 8.14 20.88
CA ALA A 234 -3.99 7.35 21.26
C ALA A 234 -4.00 7.03 22.77
N TYR A 235 -2.84 6.90 23.40
CA TYR A 235 -2.68 6.42 24.76
C TYR A 235 -3.55 7.14 25.82
N PRO A 236 -3.67 8.49 25.85
CA PRO A 236 -4.55 9.17 26.80
C PRO A 236 -6.01 8.70 26.71
N LYS A 237 -6.51 8.50 25.49
CA LYS A 237 -7.90 8.06 25.23
C LYS A 237 -8.14 6.63 25.70
N PHE A 238 -7.16 5.75 25.54
CA PHE A 238 -7.20 4.39 26.10
C PHE A 238 -7.27 4.43 27.64
N ILE A 239 -6.43 5.26 28.28
CA ILE A 239 -6.40 5.40 29.75
C ILE A 239 -7.67 6.06 30.30
N GLU A 240 -8.30 6.98 29.56
CA GLU A 240 -9.62 7.52 29.91
C GLU A 240 -10.70 6.45 29.80
N SER A 241 -10.76 5.71 28.69
CA SER A 241 -11.77 4.65 28.50
C SER A 241 -11.70 3.54 29.56
N ALA A 242 -10.50 3.23 30.06
CA ALA A 242 -10.31 2.23 31.12
C ALA A 242 -10.75 2.70 32.52
N LYS A 243 -11.09 3.98 32.70
CA LYS A 243 -11.61 4.53 33.97
C LYS A 243 -13.14 4.57 34.02
N THR A 244 -13.81 4.44 32.88
CA THR A 244 -15.27 4.43 32.82
C THR A 244 -15.79 3.10 33.35
N THR A 245 -16.44 3.12 34.50
CA THR A 245 -17.41 2.10 34.88
C THR A 245 -18.72 2.38 34.14
N ASP A 246 -19.20 1.39 33.40
CA ASP A 246 -20.53 1.37 32.75
C ASP A 246 -21.66 1.44 33.80
#